data_AF-A0A9W9XL58-F1
#
_entry.id   AF-A0A9W9XL58-F1
#
_cell.length_a   1.000
_cell.length_b   1.000
_cell.length_c   1.000
_cell.angle_alpha   90.00
_cell.angle_beta   90.00
_cell.angle_gamma   90.00
#
_symmetry.space_group_name_H-M   'P 1'
#
loop_
_entity.id
_entity.type
_entity.pdbx_description
1 polymer ?
#
loop_
_entity_poly.entity_id
_entity_poly.type
_entity_poly.pdbx_seq_one_letter_code
_entity_poly.pdbx_strand_id
1 'polypeptide(L)'
;MTAMCGMISWTGILWTSIRWNKGLKAQGIDRKTLPYMAPLQPYLSYYGISMCIMVIIFGGFGSFMPTFDASSFVTTYFPIPFFAVLFFGYKFWTKPMVVDYADMDFVTGSSSDVIEKETTQNLWQKISDRI
;
A
#
# COMPACT_ATOMS: atom_id res chain seq x y z
N MET A 1 -17.43 -0.21 11.01
CA MET A 1 -16.08 -0.05 11.62
C MET A 1 -14.98 -0.76 10.82
N THR A 2 -15.03 -2.09 10.64
CA THR A 2 -13.95 -2.88 10.01
C THR A 2 -13.53 -2.41 8.62
N ALA A 3 -14.50 -2.06 7.77
CA ALA A 3 -14.22 -1.56 6.42
C ALA A 3 -13.36 -0.28 6.42
N MET A 4 -13.65 0.69 7.32
CA MET A 4 -12.90 1.95 7.41
C MET A 4 -11.46 1.74 7.88
N CYS A 5 -11.28 0.88 8.89
CA CYS A 5 -9.94 0.47 9.31
C CYS A 5 -9.17 -0.18 8.15
N GLY A 6 -9.83 -1.02 7.35
CA GLY A 6 -9.26 -1.60 6.14
C GLY A 6 -8.81 -0.54 5.13
N MET A 7 -9.65 0.45 4.82
CA MET A 7 -9.31 1.53 3.87
C MET A 7 -8.11 2.37 4.35
N ILE A 8 -7.99 2.61 5.65
CA ILE A 8 -6.82 3.28 6.24
C ILE A 8 -5.57 2.41 6.05
N SER A 9 -5.64 1.11 6.32
CA SER A 9 -4.53 0.18 6.10
C SER A 9 -4.10 0.13 4.63
N TRP A 10 -5.05 0.04 3.69
CA TRP A 10 -4.76 0.10 2.25
C TRP A 10 -4.09 1.40 1.84
N THR A 11 -4.55 2.54 2.37
CA THR A 11 -3.90 3.83 2.15
C THR A 11 -2.44 3.82 2.61
N GLY A 12 -2.16 3.22 3.77
CA GLY A 12 -0.81 3.04 4.29
C GLY A 12 0.07 2.17 3.38
N ILE A 13 -0.44 1.03 2.92
CA ILE A 13 0.27 0.13 1.99
C ILE A 13 0.63 0.87 0.70
N LEU A 14 -0.34 1.57 0.11
CA LEU A 14 -0.13 2.32 -1.13
C LEU A 14 0.85 3.48 -0.93
N TRP A 15 0.79 4.17 0.21
CA TRP A 15 1.75 5.22 0.56
C TRP A 15 3.18 4.67 0.66
N THR A 16 3.37 3.55 1.36
CA THR A 16 4.66 2.86 1.45
C THR A 16 5.15 2.43 0.07
N SER A 17 4.28 1.94 -0.81
CA SER A 17 4.65 1.56 -2.18
C SER A 17 5.19 2.74 -3.00
N ILE A 18 4.62 3.94 -2.81
CA ILE A 18 5.09 5.16 -3.48
C ILE A 18 6.47 5.56 -2.94
N ARG A 19 6.66 5.50 -1.61
CA ARG A 19 7.96 5.80 -1.01
C ARG A 19 9.03 4.81 -1.44
N TRP A 20 8.71 3.52 -1.47
CA TRP A 20 9.60 2.46 -1.95
C TRP A 20 10.06 2.73 -3.39
N ASN A 21 9.12 3.02 -4.30
CA ASN A 21 9.45 3.35 -5.68
C ASN A 21 10.31 4.63 -5.80
N LYS A 22 10.09 5.63 -4.93
CA LYS A 22 10.94 6.83 -4.89
C LYS A 22 12.34 6.54 -4.32
N GLY A 23 12.45 5.66 -3.32
CA GLY A 23 13.73 5.23 -2.75
C GLY A 23 14.59 4.46 -3.75
N LEU A 24 14.00 3.49 -4.48
CA LEU A 24 14.70 2.78 -5.55
C LEU A 24 15.25 3.74 -6.61
N LYS A 25 14.44 4.73 -7.01
CA LYS A 25 14.86 5.75 -7.98
C LYS A 25 15.97 6.65 -7.44
N ALA A 26 15.95 6.99 -6.15
CA ALA A 26 16.99 7.80 -5.52
C ALA A 26 18.35 7.07 -5.47
N GLN A 27 18.33 5.74 -5.37
CA GLN A 27 19.54 4.91 -5.34
C GLN A 27 19.95 4.34 -6.72
N GLY A 28 19.23 4.71 -7.78
CA GLY A 28 19.54 4.27 -9.14
C GLY A 28 19.26 2.79 -9.42
N ILE A 29 18.47 2.11 -8.58
CA ILE A 29 18.10 0.70 -8.79
C ILE A 29 16.95 0.66 -9.81
N ASP A 30 17.20 0.05 -10.99
CA ASP A 30 16.16 -0.13 -11.99
C ASP A 30 15.16 -1.21 -11.53
N ARG A 31 13.88 -0.93 -11.69
CA ARG A 31 12.80 -1.82 -11.25
C ARG A 31 12.76 -3.13 -12.02
N LYS A 32 13.35 -3.16 -13.21
CA LYS A 32 13.49 -4.36 -14.03
C LYS A 32 14.48 -5.37 -13.43
N THR A 33 15.33 -4.96 -12.50
CA THR A 33 16.24 -5.89 -11.81
C THR A 33 15.52 -6.67 -10.71
N LEU A 34 14.31 -6.27 -10.30
CA LEU A 34 13.54 -6.98 -9.29
C LEU A 34 12.73 -8.12 -9.92
N PRO A 35 12.65 -9.30 -9.26
CA PRO A 35 11.85 -10.43 -9.73
C PRO A 35 10.36 -10.11 -9.88
N TYR A 36 9.84 -9.23 -9.02
CA TYR A 36 8.43 -8.84 -9.01
C TYR A 36 8.27 -7.35 -9.28
N MET A 37 7.59 -7.02 -10.37
CA MET A 37 7.27 -5.65 -10.76
C MET A 37 5.77 -5.56 -11.04
N ALA A 38 5.09 -4.67 -10.32
CA ALA A 38 3.72 -4.31 -10.67
C ALA A 38 3.71 -3.38 -11.91
N PRO A 39 2.83 -3.61 -12.89
CA PRO A 39 2.67 -2.73 -14.04
C PRO A 39 2.21 -1.34 -13.59
N LEU A 40 2.55 -0.28 -14.32
CA LEU A 40 2.02 1.09 -14.15
C LEU A 40 2.25 1.77 -12.77
N GLN A 41 3.07 1.20 -11.88
CA GLN A 41 3.51 1.94 -10.71
C GLN A 41 4.45 3.09 -11.11
N PRO A 42 4.39 4.28 -10.47
CA PRO A 42 3.64 4.59 -9.26
C PRO A 42 2.20 5.12 -9.50
N TYR A 43 1.76 5.26 -10.74
CA TYR A 43 0.46 5.88 -11.07
C TYR A 43 -0.72 5.12 -10.45
N LEU A 44 -0.70 3.79 -10.47
CA LEU A 44 -1.70 2.96 -9.80
C LEU A 44 -1.76 3.23 -8.29
N SER A 45 -0.63 3.47 -7.64
CA SER A 45 -0.60 3.74 -6.20
C SER A 45 -1.25 5.09 -5.86
N TYR A 46 -1.01 6.13 -6.67
CA TYR A 46 -1.68 7.42 -6.50
C TYR A 46 -3.19 7.31 -6.74
N TYR A 47 -3.60 6.57 -7.77
CA TYR A 47 -5.01 6.29 -8.04
C TYR A 47 -5.67 5.54 -6.87
N GLY A 48 -5.03 4.49 -6.36
CA GLY A 48 -5.54 3.71 -5.23
C GLY A 48 -5.73 4.57 -3.97
N ILE A 49 -4.78 5.47 -3.66
CA ILE A 49 -4.92 6.39 -2.52
C ILE A 49 -6.13 7.31 -2.72
N SER A 50 -6.30 7.86 -3.92
CA SER A 50 -7.43 8.74 -4.23
C SER A 50 -8.77 8.03 -4.03
N MET A 51 -8.87 6.76 -4.45
CA MET A 51 -10.05 5.93 -4.27
C MET A 51 -10.28 5.57 -2.80
N CYS A 52 -9.22 5.28 -2.04
CA CYS A 52 -9.34 5.00 -0.62
C CYS A 52 -9.88 6.20 0.15
N ILE A 53 -9.37 7.40 -0.13
CA ILE A 53 -9.85 8.65 0.47
C ILE A 53 -11.32 8.89 0.12
N MET A 54 -11.70 8.68 -1.15
CA MET A 54 -13.08 8.82 -1.60
C MET A 54 -14.01 7.88 -0.81
N VAL A 55 -13.67 6.60 -0.69
CA VAL A 55 -14.49 5.63 0.06
C VAL A 55 -14.58 5.98 1.55
N ILE A 56 -13.52 6.52 2.16
CA ILE A 56 -13.55 6.96 3.56
C ILE A 56 -14.53 8.14 3.75
N ILE A 57 -14.54 9.10 2.82
CA ILE A 57 -15.43 10.27 2.91
C ILE A 57 -16.89 9.86 2.68
N PHE A 58 -17.17 9.14 1.59
CA PHE A 58 -18.53 8.77 1.20
C PHE A 58 -19.10 7.58 1.97
N GLY A 59 -18.26 6.71 2.53
CA GLY A 59 -18.69 5.50 3.23
C GLY A 59 -19.46 5.76 4.52
N GLY A 60 -19.33 6.95 5.12
CA GLY A 60 -20.14 7.37 6.27
C GLY A 60 -21.37 8.21 5.92
N PHE A 61 -21.66 8.44 4.64
CA PHE A 61 -22.79 9.27 4.22
C PHE A 61 -24.14 8.74 4.75
N GLY A 62 -24.27 7.42 4.90
CA GLY A 62 -25.47 6.80 5.48
C GLY A 62 -25.78 7.21 6.93
N SER A 63 -24.81 7.74 7.67
CA SER A 63 -25.05 8.24 9.04
C SER A 63 -25.85 9.56 9.08
N PHE A 64 -25.99 10.23 7.93
CA PHE A 64 -26.67 11.51 7.81
C PHE A 64 -28.12 11.38 7.29
N MET A 65 -28.59 10.17 6.93
CA MET A 65 -29.88 9.96 6.26
C MET A 65 -30.65 8.77 6.85
N PRO A 66 -31.98 8.87 7.12
CA PRO A 66 -32.84 10.07 7.08
C PRO A 66 -32.80 10.91 8.38
N THR A 67 -32.39 10.32 9.50
CA THR A 67 -32.13 11.01 10.77
C THR A 67 -30.66 10.85 11.13
N PHE A 68 -30.09 11.81 11.85
CA PHE A 68 -28.69 11.75 12.27
C PHE A 68 -28.49 10.63 13.29
N ASP A 69 -27.82 9.55 12.89
CA ASP A 69 -27.44 8.46 13.79
C ASP A 69 -26.02 8.70 14.30
N ALA A 70 -25.93 9.24 15.52
CA ALA A 70 -24.68 9.48 16.21
C ALA A 70 -23.85 8.19 16.41
N SER A 71 -24.50 7.04 16.58
CA SER A 71 -23.81 5.75 16.78
C SER A 71 -23.06 5.33 15.51
N SER A 72 -23.76 5.35 14.37
CA SER A 72 -23.16 5.05 13.07
C SER A 72 -22.10 6.06 12.64
N PHE A 73 -22.33 7.35 12.93
CA PHE A 73 -21.36 8.41 12.65
C PHE A 73 -20.05 8.17 13.39
N VAL A 74 -20.11 8.01 14.72
CA VAL A 74 -18.91 7.79 15.55
C VAL A 74 -18.23 6.48 15.12
N THR A 75 -18.98 5.40 14.95
CA THR A 75 -18.42 4.08 14.57
C THR A 75 -17.71 4.08 13.21
N THR A 76 -18.09 4.98 12.30
CA THR A 76 -17.53 5.07 10.95
C THR A 76 -16.36 6.03 10.88
N TYR A 77 -16.45 7.19 11.53
CA TYR A 77 -15.43 8.23 11.43
C TYR A 77 -14.38 8.20 12.55
N PHE A 78 -14.64 7.56 13.70
CA PHE A 78 -13.69 7.43 14.81
C PHE A 78 -12.31 6.84 14.43
N PRO A 79 -12.21 5.85 13.52
CA PRO A 79 -10.90 5.31 13.11
C PRO A 79 -9.95 6.36 12.51
N ILE A 80 -10.46 7.42 11.90
CA ILE A 80 -9.65 8.47 11.24
C ILE A 80 -8.84 9.28 12.27
N PRO A 81 -9.45 9.99 13.25
CA PRO A 81 -8.69 10.69 14.28
C PRO A 81 -7.90 9.74 15.16
N PHE A 82 -8.41 8.53 15.42
CA PHE A 82 -7.66 7.52 16.18
C PHE A 82 -6.35 7.14 15.49
N PHE A 83 -6.39 6.88 14.17
CA PHE A 83 -5.18 6.63 13.39
C PHE A 83 -4.25 7.85 13.36
N ALA A 84 -4.78 9.06 13.21
CA ALA A 84 -3.98 10.28 13.24
C ALA A 84 -3.25 10.45 14.57
N VAL A 85 -3.93 10.26 15.71
CA VAL A 85 -3.31 10.33 17.05
C VAL A 85 -2.22 9.29 17.21
N LEU A 86 -2.43 8.04 16.76
CA LEU A 86 -1.40 7.01 16.83
C LEU A 86 -0.20 7.35 15.93
N PHE A 87 -0.45 7.79 14.70
CA PHE A 87 0.60 8.13 13.75
C PHE A 87 1.45 9.32 14.22
N PHE A 88 0.79 10.42 14.62
CA PHE A 88 1.49 11.59 15.13
C PHE A 88 2.07 11.35 16.53
N GLY A 89 1.37 10.63 17.40
CA GLY A 89 1.88 10.24 18.72
C GLY A 89 3.18 9.46 18.62
N TYR A 90 3.23 8.46 17.72
CA TYR A 90 4.46 7.75 17.40
C TYR A 90 5.53 8.68 16.83
N LYS A 91 5.16 9.57 15.89
CA LYS A 91 6.07 10.58 15.32
C LYS A 91 6.75 11.47 16.36
N PHE A 92 6.00 11.89 17.39
CA PHE A 92 6.53 12.76 18.44
C PHE A 92 7.43 12.01 19.42
N TRP A 93 7.18 10.73 19.64
CA TRP A 93 7.95 9.91 20.57
C TRP A 93 9.22 9.30 19.95
N THR A 94 9.22 9.02 18.65
CA THR A 94 10.35 8.39 17.95
C THR A 94 10.89 9.30 16.83
N LYS A 95 12.16 9.73 16.96
CA LYS A 95 12.94 10.36 15.86
C LYS A 95 14.02 9.37 15.39
N PRO A 96 14.25 9.15 14.07
CA PRO A 96 13.54 9.65 12.88
C PRO A 96 12.40 8.71 12.44
N MET A 97 11.20 9.27 12.25
CA MET A 97 9.98 8.51 11.86
C MET A 97 9.99 8.03 10.40
N VAL A 98 10.69 8.75 9.52
CA VAL A 98 10.66 8.55 8.09
C VAL A 98 12.09 8.60 7.58
N VAL A 99 12.60 7.45 7.15
CA VAL A 99 13.93 7.32 6.55
C VAL A 99 13.99 8.15 5.28
N ASP A 100 15.09 8.89 5.10
CA ASP A 100 15.34 9.64 3.88
C ASP A 100 15.35 8.67 2.68
N TYR A 101 15.04 9.17 1.48
CA TYR A 101 15.07 8.33 0.29
C TYR A 101 16.47 7.77 0.00
N ALA A 102 17.52 8.53 0.33
CA ALA A 102 18.90 8.10 0.16
C ALA A 102 19.30 7.00 1.16
N ASP A 103 18.79 7.07 2.40
CA ASP A 103 19.18 6.19 3.51
C ASP A 103 18.30 4.93 3.63
N MET A 104 17.36 4.70 2.70
CA MET A 104 16.54 3.48 2.71
C MET A 104 17.39 2.23 2.44
N ASP A 105 17.26 1.21 3.27
CA ASP A 105 18.00 -0.04 3.07
C ASP A 105 17.23 -1.00 2.16
N PHE A 106 17.83 -1.37 1.03
CA PHE A 106 17.30 -2.37 0.09
C PHE A 106 18.18 -3.62 -0.03
N VAL A 107 19.31 -3.68 0.69
CA VAL A 107 20.33 -4.74 0.53
C VAL A 107 20.32 -5.68 1.73
N THR A 108 20.12 -5.16 2.95
CA THR A 108 20.12 -6.00 4.14
C THR A 108 18.94 -6.95 4.13
N GLY A 109 19.23 -8.26 4.09
CA GLY A 109 18.21 -9.32 4.05
C GLY A 109 17.62 -9.59 2.65
N SER A 110 18.13 -8.97 1.59
CA SER A 110 17.76 -9.39 0.22
C SER A 110 18.41 -10.75 -0.06
N SER A 111 17.60 -11.83 -0.08
CA SER A 111 18.07 -13.12 -0.60
C SER A 111 18.31 -12.96 -2.11
N SER A 112 19.57 -12.89 -2.50
CA SER A 112 20.02 -12.90 -3.89
C SER A 112 19.71 -14.21 -4.62
N ASP A 113 19.14 -15.20 -3.93
CA ASP A 113 18.99 -16.57 -4.42
C ASP A 113 17.64 -16.83 -5.10
N VAL A 114 16.74 -15.85 -5.18
CA VAL A 114 15.48 -15.99 -5.93
C VAL A 114 15.70 -15.61 -7.39
N ILE A 115 16.49 -16.41 -8.10
CA ILE A 115 16.40 -16.54 -9.56
C ILE A 115 15.49 -17.74 -9.83
N GLU A 116 14.23 -17.66 -9.45
CA GLU A 116 13.22 -18.53 -10.05
C GLU A 116 12.65 -17.78 -11.26
N LYS A 117 13.39 -17.86 -12.37
CA LYS A 117 12.73 -17.85 -13.67
C LYS A 117 11.81 -19.06 -13.66
N GLU A 118 10.57 -18.90 -13.23
CA GLU A 118 9.50 -19.72 -13.77
C GLU A 118 9.50 -19.42 -15.27
N THR A 119 10.22 -20.28 -15.98
CA THR A 119 10.00 -20.50 -17.40
C THR A 119 8.50 -20.71 -17.50
N THR A 120 7.80 -19.74 -18.07
CA THR A 120 6.46 -19.92 -18.59
C THR A 120 6.54 -21.09 -19.55
N GLN A 121 6.41 -22.31 -19.05
CA GLN A 121 6.07 -23.45 -19.87
C GLN A 121 4.72 -23.07 -20.45
N ASN A 122 4.74 -22.72 -21.73
CA ASN A 122 3.53 -22.45 -22.47
C ASN A 122 2.62 -23.66 -22.27
N LEU A 123 1.34 -23.46 -21.94
CA LEU A 123 0.36 -24.55 -21.79
C LEU A 123 0.45 -25.54 -22.98
N TRP A 124 0.78 -25.02 -24.15
CA TRP A 124 1.06 -25.74 -25.39
C TRP A 124 2.28 -26.69 -25.34
N GLN A 125 3.37 -26.32 -24.67
CA GLN A 125 4.53 -27.21 -24.45
C GLN A 125 4.15 -28.40 -23.56
N LYS A 126 3.40 -28.15 -22.48
CA LYS A 126 2.94 -29.19 -21.56
C LYS A 126 1.95 -30.18 -22.20
N ILE A 127 1.22 -29.76 -23.22
CA ILE A 127 0.32 -30.62 -24.01
C ILE A 127 1.12 -31.40 -25.06
N SER A 128 2.10 -30.77 -25.72
CA SER A 128 2.94 -31.43 -26.72
C SER A 128 3.81 -32.55 -26.12
N ASP A 129 4.22 -32.44 -24.86
CA ASP A 129 5.02 -33.47 -24.19
C ASP A 129 4.20 -34.69 -23.71
N ARG A 130 2.86 -34.61 -23.76
CA ARG A 130 1.94 -35.69 -23.32
C ARG A 130 1.28 -36.47 -24.48
N ILE A 131 1.51 -36.07 -25.72
CA ILE A 131 1.02 -36.72 -26.95
C ILE A 131 2.19 -37.45 -27.58
#